data_AF-A0A058ZK66-F1
#
_entry.id   AF-A0A058ZK66-F1
#
_cell.length_a   1.000
_cell.length_b   1.000
_cell.length_c   1.000
_cell.angle_alpha   90.00
_cell.angle_beta   90.00
_cell.angle_gamma   90.00
#
_symmetry.space_group_name_H-M   'P 1'
#
loop_
_entity.id
_entity.type
_entity.pdbx_description
1 polymer ?
#
loop_
_entity_poly.entity_id
_entity_poly.type
_entity_poly.pdbx_seq_one_letter_code
_entity_poly.pdbx_strand_id
1 'polypeptide(L)'
;MSGQVGNVLSEMKELVRQRLDPLGCEDFGNGAFQSGHVPHIAPLKYLVTCYAGLDNEDIEPAEADCSRRIPQPYRDFLTVLNGAHILGISLNGFDGRQIDRSGAGIGQPVSLRYDNLFRAESYIPEGHFGFGAINGPWYSQGVLYLASTGEVEMYHRDADLIGARWPSFADFLTQEIPRRFSLFNVDWTVNKEAKLLPGDTADWERIGEEHDKRRKADHSVLGKAKRLLKRS
;
A
#
# COMPACT_ATOMS: atom_id res chain seq x y z
N MET A 1 12.04 22.80 -2.22
CA MET A 1 11.50 22.66 -3.59
C MET A 1 10.64 21.40 -3.63
N SER A 2 9.36 21.50 -3.24
CA SER A 2 8.39 20.37 -3.21
C SER A 2 7.45 20.41 -4.42
N GLY A 3 7.99 20.61 -5.63
CA GLY A 3 7.26 21.24 -6.73
C GLY A 3 6.21 20.39 -7.45
N GLN A 4 6.30 19.06 -7.43
CA GLN A 4 5.41 18.18 -8.22
C GLN A 4 4.58 17.24 -7.34
N VAL A 5 5.23 16.48 -6.44
CA VAL A 5 4.53 15.55 -5.53
C VAL A 5 3.58 16.31 -4.58
N GLY A 6 4.01 17.45 -4.04
CA GLY A 6 3.17 18.25 -3.14
C GLY A 6 1.86 18.73 -3.78
N ASN A 7 1.93 19.21 -5.03
CA ASN A 7 0.73 19.64 -5.77
C ASN A 7 -0.21 18.47 -6.07
N VAL A 8 0.35 17.35 -6.55
CA VAL A 8 -0.42 16.12 -6.81
C VAL A 8 -1.12 15.62 -5.54
N LEU A 9 -0.47 15.71 -4.38
CA LEU A 9 -1.07 15.30 -3.11
C LEU A 9 -2.20 16.23 -2.65
N SER A 10 -2.06 17.54 -2.87
CA SER A 10 -3.15 18.48 -2.62
C SER A 10 -4.36 18.18 -3.50
N GLU A 11 -4.16 17.96 -4.80
CA GLU A 11 -5.22 17.59 -5.75
C GLU A 11 -5.86 16.25 -5.39
N MET A 12 -5.05 15.25 -5.00
CA MET A 12 -5.54 13.95 -4.54
C MET A 12 -6.40 14.08 -3.27
N LYS A 13 -5.95 14.87 -2.29
CA LYS A 13 -6.73 15.12 -1.06
C LYS A 13 -8.05 15.79 -1.39
N GLU A 14 -8.05 16.78 -2.27
CA GLU A 14 -9.26 17.47 -2.70
C GLU A 14 -10.24 16.52 -3.42
N LEU A 15 -9.74 15.70 -4.35
CA LEU A 15 -10.54 14.68 -5.03
C LEU A 15 -11.20 13.71 -4.04
N VAL A 16 -10.41 13.20 -3.08
CA VAL A 16 -10.91 12.31 -2.02
C VAL A 16 -12.04 12.98 -1.24
N ARG A 17 -11.78 14.19 -0.73
CA ARG A 17 -12.74 14.95 0.09
C ARG A 17 -14.03 15.20 -0.67
N GLN A 18 -13.93 15.74 -1.89
CA GLN A 18 -15.09 16.05 -2.73
C GLN A 18 -15.96 14.82 -3.01
N ARG A 19 -15.36 13.65 -3.20
CA ARG A 19 -16.06 12.42 -3.60
C ARG A 19 -16.59 11.62 -2.41
N LEU A 20 -15.92 11.66 -1.26
CA LEU A 20 -16.15 10.72 -0.16
C LEU A 20 -16.64 11.38 1.14
N ASP A 21 -16.37 12.68 1.37
CA ASP A 21 -16.90 13.37 2.55
C ASP A 21 -18.43 13.36 2.65
N PRO A 22 -19.21 13.37 1.54
CA PRO A 22 -20.66 13.21 1.61
C PRO A 22 -21.14 11.89 2.24
N LEU A 23 -20.28 10.87 2.32
CA LEU A 23 -20.58 9.61 3.01
C LEU A 23 -20.20 9.65 4.49
N GLY A 24 -19.53 10.71 4.95
CA GLY A 24 -18.97 10.87 6.29
C GLY A 24 -17.45 11.02 6.26
N CYS A 25 -16.95 11.97 7.05
CA CYS A 25 -15.54 12.28 7.21
C CYS A 25 -15.19 12.62 8.66
N GLU A 26 -13.92 12.45 9.01
CA GLU A 26 -13.38 12.78 10.33
C GLU A 26 -12.00 13.42 10.19
N ASP A 27 -11.81 14.58 10.79
CA ASP A 27 -10.55 15.32 10.82
C ASP A 27 -9.90 15.22 12.18
N PHE A 28 -8.60 14.95 12.20
CA PHE A 28 -7.80 14.88 13.42
C PHE A 28 -6.92 16.13 13.51
N GLY A 29 -6.77 16.68 14.71
CA GLY A 29 -6.09 17.97 14.93
C GLY A 29 -4.61 18.01 14.50
N ASN A 30 -4.01 16.87 14.17
CA ASN A 30 -2.65 16.73 13.65
C ASN A 30 -2.57 16.68 12.11
N GLY A 31 -3.68 16.85 11.39
CA GLY A 31 -3.73 16.82 9.92
C GLY A 31 -4.00 15.43 9.32
N ALA A 32 -4.15 14.40 10.15
CA ALA A 32 -4.69 13.11 9.73
C ALA A 32 -6.21 13.24 9.45
N PHE A 33 -6.75 12.38 8.58
CA PHE A 33 -8.19 12.38 8.31
C PHE A 33 -8.69 11.04 7.75
N GLN A 34 -9.99 10.82 7.89
CA GLN A 34 -10.72 9.73 7.26
C GLN A 34 -11.87 10.26 6.42
N SER A 35 -12.18 9.57 5.33
CA SER A 35 -13.26 9.96 4.41
C SER A 35 -13.92 8.73 3.81
N GLY A 36 -15.23 8.81 3.57
CA GLY A 36 -16.01 7.71 3.02
C GLY A 36 -16.46 6.70 4.07
N HIS A 37 -17.25 7.11 5.07
CA HIS A 37 -17.75 6.19 6.11
C HIS A 37 -18.76 5.19 5.52
N VAL A 38 -18.50 3.89 5.69
CA VAL A 38 -19.31 2.79 5.14
C VAL A 38 -19.71 1.78 6.23
N PRO A 39 -20.56 2.17 7.19
CA PRO A 39 -20.88 1.37 8.38
C PRO A 39 -21.61 0.05 8.06
N HIS A 40 -22.25 -0.04 6.90
CA HIS A 40 -22.90 -1.26 6.41
C HIS A 40 -21.89 -2.39 6.07
N ILE A 41 -20.61 -2.05 5.85
CA ILE A 41 -19.52 -3.02 5.68
C ILE A 41 -18.91 -3.38 7.03
N ALA A 42 -18.53 -2.37 7.83
CA ALA A 42 -18.16 -2.53 9.22
C ALA A 42 -18.30 -1.18 9.96
N PRO A 43 -18.67 -1.16 11.26
CA PRO A 43 -19.09 0.07 11.95
C PRO A 43 -18.10 1.24 11.92
N LEU A 44 -16.79 0.96 11.94
CA LEU A 44 -15.71 1.96 11.94
C LEU A 44 -14.98 2.06 10.58
N LYS A 45 -15.56 1.50 9.52
CA LYS A 45 -14.89 1.42 8.21
C LYS A 45 -15.02 2.74 7.47
N TYR A 46 -13.86 3.31 7.13
CA TYR A 46 -13.73 4.34 6.12
C TYR A 46 -13.06 3.78 4.87
N LEU A 47 -13.41 4.35 3.71
CA LEU A 47 -12.83 4.01 2.42
C LEU A 47 -11.42 4.60 2.25
N VAL A 48 -11.18 5.77 2.87
CA VAL A 48 -9.88 6.43 2.90
C VAL A 48 -9.48 6.77 4.33
N THR A 49 -8.22 6.47 4.64
CA THR A 49 -7.52 6.89 5.86
C THR A 49 -6.19 7.50 5.46
N CYS A 50 -5.91 8.72 5.87
CA CYS A 50 -4.65 9.41 5.61
C CYS A 50 -4.02 9.83 6.94
N TYR A 51 -2.78 9.41 7.19
CA TYR A 51 -2.08 9.70 8.45
C TYR A 51 -1.35 11.05 8.36
N ALA A 52 -1.21 11.73 9.49
CA ALA A 52 -0.53 13.02 9.57
C ALA A 52 0.91 12.90 9.07
N GLY A 53 1.35 13.87 8.26
CA GLY A 53 2.70 13.92 7.71
C GLY A 53 3.79 13.87 8.77
N LEU A 54 4.97 13.41 8.35
CA LEU A 54 6.18 13.38 9.15
C LEU A 54 6.87 14.74 9.14
N ASP A 55 7.34 15.17 10.30
CA ASP A 55 8.24 16.32 10.36
C ASP A 55 9.65 15.93 9.89
N ASN A 56 10.49 16.91 9.58
CA ASN A 56 11.86 16.63 9.14
C ASN A 56 12.66 15.80 10.16
N GLU A 57 12.33 15.96 11.45
CA GLU A 57 12.93 15.19 12.54
C GLU A 57 12.52 13.72 12.52
N ASP A 58 11.39 13.36 11.91
CA ASP A 58 10.87 11.99 11.80
C ASP A 58 11.45 11.20 10.63
N ILE A 59 11.95 11.89 9.61
CA ILE A 59 12.48 11.23 8.42
C ILE A 59 13.73 10.41 8.73
N GLU A 60 14.69 10.96 9.48
CA GLU A 60 15.93 10.24 9.80
C GLU A 60 15.66 8.96 10.60
N PRO A 61 14.80 8.96 11.63
CA PRO A 61 14.36 7.73 12.28
C PRO A 61 13.64 6.75 11.36
N ALA A 62 12.82 7.24 10.42
CA ALA A 62 12.16 6.37 9.43
C ALA A 62 13.19 5.68 8.50
N GLU A 63 14.21 6.41 8.04
CA GLU A 63 15.32 5.85 7.25
C GLU A 63 16.14 4.83 8.07
N ALA A 64 16.40 5.12 9.34
CA ALA A 64 17.12 4.22 10.24
C ALA A 64 16.33 2.93 10.51
N ASP A 65 15.02 3.03 10.72
CA ASP A 65 14.16 1.89 11.05
C ASP A 65 13.98 0.92 9.86
N CYS A 66 14.00 1.44 8.63
CA CYS A 66 14.03 0.61 7.43
C CYS A 66 15.45 0.24 6.94
N SER A 67 16.50 0.64 7.68
CA SER A 67 17.92 0.42 7.34
C SER A 67 18.31 0.90 5.94
N ARG A 68 17.67 1.96 5.43
CA ARG A 68 17.95 2.50 4.09
C ARG A 68 17.49 3.94 3.94
N ARG A 69 18.07 4.63 2.96
CA ARG A 69 17.60 5.96 2.54
C ARG A 69 16.25 5.86 1.84
N ILE A 70 15.34 6.77 2.19
CA ILE A 70 14.03 6.88 1.53
C ILE A 70 14.22 7.75 0.28
N PRO A 71 13.83 7.27 -0.91
CA PRO A 71 13.97 8.07 -2.13
C PRO A 71 13.18 9.38 -2.06
N GLN A 72 13.73 10.45 -2.64
CA GLN A 72 13.19 11.81 -2.49
C GLN A 72 11.69 11.94 -2.84
N PRO A 73 11.14 11.33 -3.92
CA PRO A 73 9.71 11.44 -4.21
C PRO A 73 8.82 10.87 -3.10
N TYR A 74 9.26 9.78 -2.46
CA TYR A 74 8.52 9.18 -1.35
C TYR A 74 8.77 9.91 -0.03
N ARG A 75 9.95 10.50 0.16
CA ARG A 75 10.22 11.40 1.27
C ARG A 75 9.28 12.62 1.22
N ASP A 76 9.12 13.23 0.06
CA ASP A 76 8.20 14.35 -0.15
C ASP A 76 6.76 13.94 0.20
N PHE A 77 6.35 12.73 -0.19
CA PHE A 77 5.07 12.15 0.24
C PHE A 77 4.94 12.05 1.76
N LEU A 78 5.92 11.46 2.43
CA LEU A 78 5.88 11.25 3.88
C LEU A 78 5.76 12.54 4.67
N THR A 79 6.34 13.64 4.18
CA THR A 79 6.21 14.97 4.83
C THR A 79 4.79 15.54 4.75
N VAL A 80 3.97 15.08 3.81
CA VAL A 80 2.57 15.49 3.67
C VAL A 80 1.63 14.48 4.32
N LEU A 81 1.89 13.18 4.12
CA LEU A 81 1.10 12.06 4.62
C LEU A 81 2.03 10.93 5.07
N ASN A 82 1.95 10.52 6.34
CA ASN A 82 2.74 9.40 6.86
C ASN A 82 2.11 8.05 6.49
N GLY A 83 1.96 7.79 5.20
CA GLY A 83 1.19 6.68 4.67
C GLY A 83 -0.30 6.98 4.53
N ALA A 84 -1.00 6.06 3.88
CA ALA A 84 -2.44 6.15 3.66
C ALA A 84 -3.02 4.78 3.29
N HIS A 85 -4.30 4.58 3.59
CA HIS A 85 -5.11 3.53 2.98
C HIS A 85 -6.14 4.21 2.08
N ILE A 86 -6.02 4.08 0.76
CA ILE A 86 -6.87 4.78 -0.21
C ILE A 86 -7.53 3.74 -1.10
N LEU A 87 -8.83 3.48 -0.89
CA LEU A 87 -9.65 2.64 -1.78
C LEU A 87 -9.03 1.27 -2.11
N GLY A 88 -8.36 0.63 -1.13
CA GLY A 88 -7.71 -0.68 -1.27
C GLY A 88 -6.24 -0.64 -1.73
N ILE A 89 -5.64 0.55 -1.81
CA ILE A 89 -4.20 0.76 -1.89
C ILE A 89 -3.70 1.09 -0.49
N SER A 90 -2.64 0.42 -0.06
CA SER A 90 -1.89 0.75 1.14
C SER A 90 -0.60 1.44 0.75
N LEU A 91 -0.38 2.64 1.25
CA LEU A 91 0.88 3.38 1.19
C LEU A 91 1.50 3.36 2.58
N ASN A 92 2.69 2.80 2.67
CA ASN A 92 3.35 2.53 3.93
C ASN A 92 3.94 3.81 4.53
N GLY A 93 3.96 3.88 5.86
CA GLY A 93 4.49 5.00 6.63
C GLY A 93 5.44 4.53 7.73
N PHE A 94 5.81 5.47 8.59
CA PHE A 94 6.62 5.26 9.77
C PHE A 94 5.73 5.15 11.02
N ASP A 95 5.85 4.06 11.77
CA ASP A 95 5.06 3.76 12.96
C ASP A 95 5.77 4.14 14.28
N GLY A 96 7.00 4.68 14.21
CA GLY A 96 7.87 4.88 15.36
C GLY A 96 7.55 6.04 16.31
N ARG A 97 6.55 6.89 16.04
CA ARG A 97 6.12 7.97 16.96
C ARG A 97 4.62 8.15 17.18
N GLN A 98 3.76 7.59 16.33
CA GLN A 98 2.31 7.75 16.48
C GLN A 98 1.74 6.68 17.42
N ILE A 99 1.99 6.82 18.72
CA ILE A 99 1.33 5.99 19.74
C ILE A 99 0.33 6.87 20.48
N ASP A 100 -0.73 7.30 19.80
CA ASP A 100 -1.95 7.66 20.52
C ASP A 100 -2.79 6.39 20.71
N ARG A 101 -2.65 5.77 21.88
CA ARG A 101 -3.44 4.61 22.34
C ARG A 101 -4.62 5.04 23.21
N SER A 102 -4.92 6.33 23.32
CA SER A 102 -5.83 6.87 24.33
C SER A 102 -7.32 6.87 23.93
N GLY A 103 -7.67 6.48 22.69
CA GLY A 103 -9.06 6.41 22.24
C GLY A 103 -9.28 5.68 20.91
N ALA A 104 -10.44 5.89 20.28
CA ALA A 104 -10.75 5.48 18.90
C ALA A 104 -9.90 6.30 17.91
N GLY A 105 -8.58 6.17 17.99
CA GLY A 105 -7.64 6.86 17.10
C GLY A 105 -7.66 6.24 15.71
N ILE A 106 -7.23 7.04 14.73
CA ILE A 106 -7.07 6.66 13.32
C ILE A 106 -6.15 5.43 13.08
N GLY A 107 -5.47 4.96 14.14
CA GLY A 107 -4.53 3.84 14.11
C GLY A 107 -3.15 4.26 13.63
N GLN A 108 -2.36 3.30 13.18
CA GLN A 108 -1.02 3.52 12.65
C GLN A 108 -0.96 3.13 11.16
N PRO A 109 -0.08 3.77 10.37
CA PRO A 109 0.19 3.31 9.02
C PRO A 109 0.84 1.93 9.02
N VAL A 110 0.75 1.23 7.89
CA VAL A 110 1.56 0.03 7.65
C VAL A 110 3.03 0.44 7.62
N SER A 111 3.86 -0.20 8.44
CA SER A 111 5.28 0.16 8.58
C SER A 111 6.08 -0.09 7.29
N LEU A 112 6.89 0.89 6.89
CA LEU A 112 7.84 0.79 5.78
C LEU A 112 8.83 -0.37 5.91
N ARG A 113 9.07 -0.85 7.13
CA ARG A 113 9.93 -2.01 7.39
C ARG A 113 9.44 -3.27 6.71
N TYR A 114 8.13 -3.40 6.49
CA TYR A 114 7.53 -4.64 6.00
C TYR A 114 8.14 -5.06 4.67
N ASP A 115 8.14 -4.16 3.68
CA ASP A 115 8.62 -4.45 2.33
C ASP A 115 10.10 -4.14 2.11
N ASN A 116 10.76 -3.46 3.06
CA ASN A 116 12.18 -3.07 2.95
C ASN A 116 13.14 -3.90 3.80
N LEU A 117 12.67 -4.47 4.92
CA LEU A 117 13.52 -5.23 5.85
C LEU A 117 13.05 -6.69 5.98
N PHE A 118 11.75 -6.91 6.17
CA PHE A 118 11.23 -8.25 6.46
C PHE A 118 10.87 -9.05 5.20
N ARG A 119 10.47 -8.38 4.13
CA ARG A 119 10.05 -8.99 2.85
C ARG A 119 10.87 -8.51 1.66
N ALA A 120 12.16 -8.26 1.86
CA ALA A 120 13.07 -8.05 0.74
C ALA A 120 13.21 -9.39 -0.02
N GLU A 121 12.32 -9.61 -0.99
CA GLU A 121 12.32 -10.82 -1.81
C GLU A 121 13.53 -10.80 -2.75
N SER A 122 14.16 -11.97 -2.94
CA SER A 122 15.43 -12.09 -3.68
C SER A 122 15.34 -11.74 -5.17
N TYR A 123 14.14 -11.73 -5.73
CA TYR A 123 13.90 -11.35 -7.13
C TYR A 123 13.69 -9.84 -7.32
N ILE A 124 13.53 -9.08 -6.24
CA ILE A 124 13.41 -7.62 -6.33
C ILE A 124 14.80 -7.03 -6.53
N PRO A 125 15.01 -6.19 -7.56
CA PRO A 125 16.32 -5.60 -7.81
C PRO A 125 16.84 -4.77 -6.63
N GLU A 126 18.16 -4.79 -6.44
CA GLU A 126 18.81 -3.96 -5.44
C GLU A 126 18.55 -2.48 -5.70
N GLY A 127 18.23 -1.73 -4.64
CA GLY A 127 17.91 -0.30 -4.73
C GLY A 127 16.41 0.00 -4.87
N HIS A 128 15.57 -0.96 -5.27
CA HIS A 128 14.12 -0.79 -5.26
C HIS A 128 13.60 -0.57 -3.84
N PHE A 129 12.77 0.45 -3.65
CA PHE A 129 12.22 0.83 -2.35
C PHE A 129 10.75 0.42 -2.26
N GLY A 130 10.44 -0.53 -1.38
CA GLY A 130 9.06 -0.99 -1.17
C GLY A 130 8.28 0.06 -0.42
N PHE A 131 7.12 0.47 -0.95
CA PHE A 131 6.39 1.60 -0.36
C PHE A 131 4.91 1.33 -0.17
N GLY A 132 4.40 0.19 -0.61
CA GLY A 132 2.98 -0.09 -0.46
C GLY A 132 2.53 -1.36 -1.13
N ALA A 133 1.22 -1.54 -1.17
CA ALA A 133 0.58 -2.67 -1.82
C ALA A 133 -0.79 -2.33 -2.39
N ILE A 134 -1.21 -3.07 -3.40
CA ILE A 134 -2.57 -3.08 -3.92
C ILE A 134 -3.13 -4.48 -3.73
N ASN A 135 -4.27 -4.58 -3.04
CA ASN A 135 -4.94 -5.85 -2.86
C ASN A 135 -5.78 -6.18 -4.10
N GLY A 136 -5.59 -7.39 -4.62
CA GLY A 136 -6.49 -8.02 -5.58
C GLY A 136 -7.61 -8.79 -4.87
N PRO A 137 -8.24 -9.78 -5.53
CA PRO A 137 -9.41 -10.48 -5.01
C PRO A 137 -9.14 -11.27 -3.73
N TRP A 138 -8.39 -12.37 -3.80
CA TRP A 138 -8.11 -13.22 -2.62
C TRP A 138 -6.64 -13.56 -2.50
N TYR A 139 -6.08 -14.17 -3.54
CA TYR A 139 -4.69 -14.59 -3.55
C TYR A 139 -3.77 -13.57 -4.21
N SER A 140 -4.33 -12.75 -5.12
CA SER A 140 -3.57 -11.74 -5.84
C SER A 140 -3.25 -10.56 -4.92
N GLN A 141 -1.96 -10.32 -4.69
CA GLN A 141 -1.49 -9.12 -4.02
C GLN A 141 -0.33 -8.53 -4.82
N GLY A 142 -0.42 -7.24 -5.12
CA GLY A 142 0.66 -6.47 -5.73
C GLY A 142 1.43 -5.70 -4.68
N VAL A 143 2.76 -5.77 -4.70
CA VAL A 143 3.65 -4.96 -3.86
C VAL A 143 4.24 -3.86 -4.74
N LEU A 144 4.21 -2.63 -4.24
CA LEU A 144 4.64 -1.44 -4.95
C LEU A 144 6.07 -1.08 -4.56
N TYR A 145 6.90 -0.89 -5.58
CA TYR A 145 8.29 -0.49 -5.44
C TYR A 145 8.55 0.78 -6.24
N LEU A 146 9.33 1.69 -5.66
CA LEU A 146 9.96 2.78 -6.38
C LEU A 146 11.33 2.28 -6.85
N ALA A 147 11.46 2.08 -8.16
CA ALA A 147 12.67 1.59 -8.79
C ALA A 147 13.80 2.62 -8.69
N SER A 148 15.05 2.16 -8.79
CA SER A 148 16.22 3.03 -8.85
C SER A 148 16.23 3.95 -10.08
N THR A 149 15.46 3.61 -11.12
CA THR A 149 15.22 4.45 -12.31
C THR A 149 14.25 5.61 -12.05
N GLY A 150 13.54 5.61 -10.92
CA GLY A 150 12.51 6.60 -10.57
C GLY A 150 11.09 6.18 -10.94
N GLU A 151 10.92 5.07 -11.67
CA GLU A 151 9.63 4.48 -12.02
C GLU A 151 8.98 3.79 -10.82
N VAL A 152 7.65 3.69 -10.83
CA VAL A 152 6.94 2.80 -9.91
C VAL A 152 6.65 1.48 -10.61
N GLU A 153 6.96 0.37 -9.95
CA GLU A 153 6.68 -0.98 -10.43
C GLU A 153 5.82 -1.73 -9.41
N MET A 154 4.80 -2.43 -9.90
CA MET A 154 3.99 -3.34 -9.08
C MET A 154 4.38 -4.79 -9.38
N TYR A 155 4.93 -5.47 -8.38
CA TYR A 155 5.31 -6.88 -8.46
C TYR A 155 4.26 -7.78 -7.83
N HIS A 156 4.12 -9.00 -8.35
CA HIS A 156 3.35 -10.04 -7.69
C HIS A 156 4.02 -10.39 -6.36
N ARG A 157 3.25 -10.55 -5.28
CA ARG A 157 3.80 -10.78 -3.94
C ARG A 157 4.76 -11.97 -3.84
N ASP A 158 4.42 -13.06 -4.53
CA ASP A 158 5.08 -14.36 -4.39
C ASP A 158 5.82 -14.80 -5.67
N ALA A 159 6.00 -13.91 -6.67
CA ALA A 159 6.61 -14.27 -7.94
C ALA A 159 7.31 -13.08 -8.62
N ASP A 160 8.38 -13.36 -9.36
CA ASP A 160 9.09 -12.39 -10.20
C ASP A 160 8.28 -12.03 -11.45
N LEU A 161 7.18 -11.31 -11.23
CA LEU A 161 6.23 -10.89 -12.26
C LEU A 161 5.83 -9.45 -12.00
N ILE A 162 6.01 -8.60 -13.01
CA ILE A 162 5.57 -7.22 -12.99
C ILE A 162 4.18 -7.12 -13.59
N GLY A 163 3.24 -6.59 -12.81
CA GLY A 163 1.86 -6.41 -13.22
C GLY A 163 1.64 -5.03 -13.84
N ALA A 164 2.23 -3.99 -13.28
CA ALA A 164 2.05 -2.62 -13.75
C ALA A 164 3.29 -1.76 -13.54
N ARG A 165 3.40 -0.70 -14.35
CA ARG A 165 4.45 0.32 -14.24
C ARG A 165 3.86 1.71 -14.40
N TRP A 166 4.45 2.67 -13.71
CA TRP A 166 4.21 4.09 -13.90
C TRP A 166 5.55 4.83 -14.05
N PRO A 167 5.64 5.85 -14.93
CA PRO A 167 6.90 6.55 -15.17
C PRO A 167 7.48 7.24 -13.94
N SER A 168 6.65 7.57 -12.95
CA SER A 168 7.07 8.19 -11.70
C SER A 168 6.07 7.93 -10.58
N PHE A 169 6.46 8.26 -9.34
CA PHE A 169 5.55 8.24 -8.20
C PHE A 169 4.37 9.23 -8.36
N ALA A 170 4.61 10.39 -8.98
CA ALA A 170 3.55 11.35 -9.28
C ALA A 170 2.54 10.76 -10.29
N ASP A 171 3.03 10.11 -11.35
CA ASP A 171 2.18 9.43 -12.33
C ASP A 171 1.34 8.34 -11.68
N PHE A 172 1.93 7.53 -10.80
CA PHE A 172 1.19 6.55 -10.00
C PHE A 172 0.04 7.19 -9.24
N LEU A 173 0.29 8.28 -8.50
CA LEU A 173 -0.77 8.97 -7.75
C LEU A 173 -1.87 9.53 -8.67
N THR A 174 -1.50 10.16 -9.78
CA THR A 174 -2.48 10.79 -10.71
C THR A 174 -3.24 9.80 -11.60
N GLN A 175 -2.72 8.60 -11.80
CA GLN A 175 -3.34 7.61 -12.69
C GLN A 175 -4.06 6.52 -11.89
N GLU A 176 -3.39 5.95 -10.88
CA GLU A 176 -3.93 4.81 -10.15
C GLU A 176 -4.98 5.24 -9.12
N ILE A 177 -4.78 6.33 -8.37
CA ILE A 177 -5.78 6.77 -7.39
C ILE A 177 -7.13 7.11 -8.06
N PRO A 178 -7.20 7.90 -9.14
CA PRO A 178 -8.45 8.11 -9.86
C PRO A 178 -9.05 6.82 -10.43
N ARG A 179 -8.22 5.89 -10.94
CA ARG A 179 -8.69 4.57 -11.40
C ARG A 179 -9.36 3.78 -10.27
N ARG A 180 -8.91 3.90 -9.02
CA ARG A 180 -9.57 3.23 -7.88
C ARG A 180 -11.01 3.68 -7.69
N PHE A 181 -11.34 4.95 -7.93
CA PHE A 181 -12.72 5.43 -7.83
C PHE A 181 -13.65 4.77 -8.84
N SER A 182 -13.15 4.40 -10.03
CA SER A 182 -13.97 3.70 -11.04
C SER A 182 -14.23 2.23 -10.72
N LEU A 183 -13.63 1.68 -9.65
CA LEU A 183 -13.86 0.31 -9.20
C LEU A 183 -15.10 0.17 -8.31
N PHE A 184 -15.74 1.28 -7.94
CA PHE A 184 -16.88 1.29 -7.04
C PHE A 184 -18.15 1.65 -7.81
N ASN A 185 -19.25 0.99 -7.45
CA ASN A 185 -20.58 1.37 -7.88
C ASN A 185 -21.03 2.67 -7.20
N VAL A 186 -22.20 3.20 -7.59
CA VAL A 186 -22.78 4.41 -7.00
C VAL A 186 -23.03 4.28 -5.49
N ASP A 187 -23.29 3.06 -5.01
CA ASP A 187 -23.50 2.74 -3.59
C ASP A 187 -22.19 2.47 -2.82
N TRP A 188 -21.03 2.67 -3.45
CA TRP A 188 -19.69 2.43 -2.89
C TRP A 188 -19.40 0.97 -2.52
N THR A 189 -20.15 0.03 -3.08
CA THR A 189 -19.73 -1.36 -3.17
C THR A 189 -18.73 -1.56 -4.31
N VAL A 190 -17.83 -2.54 -4.18
CA VAL A 190 -16.88 -2.87 -5.25
C VAL A 190 -17.64 -3.45 -6.44
N ASN A 191 -17.41 -2.91 -7.63
CA ASN A 191 -17.91 -3.46 -8.88
C ASN A 191 -17.25 -4.82 -9.14
N LYS A 192 -18.06 -5.89 -9.16
CA LYS A 192 -17.59 -7.27 -9.31
C LYS A 192 -16.99 -7.59 -10.68
N GLU A 193 -17.33 -6.79 -11.70
CA GLU A 193 -16.77 -6.92 -13.05
C GLU A 193 -15.48 -6.11 -13.21
N ALA A 194 -15.19 -5.22 -12.27
CA ALA A 194 -14.03 -4.36 -12.36
C ALA A 194 -12.74 -5.13 -12.04
N LYS A 195 -11.71 -4.90 -12.86
CA LYS A 195 -10.38 -5.43 -12.62
C LYS A 195 -9.71 -4.67 -11.46
N LEU A 196 -9.60 -5.33 -10.31
CA LEU A 196 -9.05 -4.73 -9.09
C LEU A 196 -7.59 -4.32 -9.26
N LEU A 197 -6.75 -5.20 -9.81
CA LEU A 197 -5.33 -4.92 -10.03
C LEU A 197 -5.09 -4.27 -11.40
N PRO A 198 -4.24 -3.25 -11.49
CA PRO A 198 -3.90 -2.60 -12.76
C PRO A 198 -2.99 -3.48 -13.62
N GLY A 199 -2.86 -3.13 -14.90
CA GLY A 199 -1.88 -3.72 -15.81
C GLY A 199 -2.12 -5.21 -16.13
N ASP A 200 -1.07 -5.99 -16.32
CA ASP A 200 -1.11 -7.41 -16.70
C ASP A 200 -1.08 -8.35 -15.49
N THR A 201 -2.25 -8.56 -14.90
CA THR A 201 -2.42 -9.37 -13.68
C THR A 201 -3.49 -10.45 -13.81
N ALA A 202 -3.82 -10.87 -15.04
CA ALA A 202 -4.93 -11.81 -15.28
C ALA A 202 -4.69 -13.18 -14.62
N ASP A 203 -3.43 -13.64 -14.61
CA ASP A 203 -3.02 -14.93 -14.06
C ASP A 203 -2.69 -14.92 -12.55
N TRP A 204 -2.63 -13.74 -11.93
CA TRP A 204 -2.11 -13.60 -10.57
C TRP A 204 -2.93 -14.37 -9.53
N GLU A 205 -4.24 -14.46 -9.72
CA GLU A 205 -5.12 -15.17 -8.78
C GLU A 205 -4.83 -16.67 -8.80
N ARG A 206 -4.66 -17.23 -10.00
CA ARG A 206 -4.29 -18.63 -10.19
C ARG A 206 -2.91 -18.93 -9.61
N ILE A 207 -1.93 -18.06 -9.88
CA ILE A 207 -0.56 -18.22 -9.37
C ILE A 207 -0.55 -18.18 -7.83
N GLY A 208 -1.26 -17.23 -7.23
CA GLY A 208 -1.36 -17.12 -5.78
C GLY A 208 -2.07 -18.32 -5.14
N GLU A 209 -3.12 -18.85 -5.76
CA GLU A 209 -3.80 -20.07 -5.29
C GLU A 209 -2.87 -21.29 -5.33
N GLU A 210 -2.11 -21.47 -6.42
CA GLU A 210 -1.11 -22.53 -6.55
C GLU A 210 0.00 -22.41 -5.49
N HIS A 211 0.42 -21.18 -5.18
CA HIS A 211 1.40 -20.94 -4.12
C HIS A 211 0.84 -21.29 -2.73
N ASP A 212 -0.40 -20.90 -2.40
CA ASP A 212 -1.02 -21.26 -1.12
C ASP A 212 -1.23 -22.77 -0.97
N LYS A 213 -1.66 -23.47 -2.05
CA LYS A 213 -1.76 -24.94 -2.08
C LYS A 213 -0.42 -25.60 -1.79
N ARG A 214 0.67 -25.14 -2.42
CA ARG A 214 2.04 -25.65 -2.18
C ARG A 214 2.47 -25.42 -0.74
N ARG A 215 2.29 -24.21 -0.21
CA ARG A 215 2.61 -23.87 1.18
C ARG A 215 1.87 -24.79 2.17
N LYS A 216 0.56 -24.99 1.99
CA LYS A 216 -0.23 -25.91 2.82
C LYS A 216 0.30 -27.35 2.75
N ALA A 217 0.64 -27.83 1.56
CA ALA A 217 1.22 -29.17 1.38
C ALA A 217 2.57 -29.30 2.10
N ASP A 218 3.45 -28.31 2.01
CA ASP A 218 4.76 -28.33 2.66
C ASP A 218 4.66 -28.30 4.19
N HIS A 219 3.70 -27.56 4.74
CA HIS A 219 3.47 -27.49 6.19
C HIS A 219 2.72 -28.70 6.75
N SER A 220 2.22 -29.60 5.89
CA SER A 220 1.64 -30.88 6.32
C SER A 220 2.68 -31.82 6.95
N VAL A 221 2.23 -32.81 7.72
CA VAL A 221 3.08 -33.81 8.37
C VAL A 221 3.95 -34.55 7.34
N LEU A 222 3.37 -34.92 6.19
CA LEU A 222 4.08 -35.54 5.07
C LEU A 222 5.10 -34.60 4.41
N GLY A 223 4.78 -33.31 4.29
CA GLY A 223 5.70 -32.29 3.76
C GLY A 223 6.93 -32.09 4.67
N LYS A 224 6.72 -32.12 5.99
CA LYS A 224 7.81 -32.07 6.98
C LYS A 224 8.72 -33.31 6.91
N ALA A 225 8.15 -34.51 6.78
CA ALA A 225 8.91 -35.76 6.66
C ALA A 225 9.78 -35.80 5.37
N LYS A 226 9.24 -35.35 4.22
CA LYS A 226 10.00 -35.26 2.96
C LYS A 226 11.18 -34.28 3.04
N ARG A 227 11.06 -33.18 3.79
CA ARG A 227 12.16 -32.23 4.00
C ARG A 227 13.29 -32.80 4.84
N LEU A 228 12.98 -33.63 5.83
CA LEU A 228 13.97 -34.32 6.65
C LEU A 228 14.77 -35.35 5.82
N LEU A 229 14.09 -36.08 4.93
CA LEU A 229 14.72 -37.07 4.05
C LEU A 229 15.56 -36.48 2.91
N LYS A 230 15.35 -35.22 2.53
CA LYS A 230 16.17 -34.53 1.50
C LYS A 230 17.43 -33.86 2.06
N ARG A 231 17.56 -33.77 3.39
CA ARG A 231 18.70 -33.14 4.08
C ARG A 231 19.72 -34.16 4.61
N SER A 232 19.45 -35.46 4.44
CA SER A 232 20.35 -36.59 4.70
C SER A 232 21.01 -37.06 3.41
#